data_AF-A0A956I4J9-F1
#
_entry.id   AF-A0A956I4J9-F1
#
_cell.length_a   1.000
_cell.length_b   1.000
_cell.length_c   1.000
_cell.angle_alpha   90.00
_cell.angle_beta   90.00
_cell.angle_gamma   90.00
#
_symmetry.space_group_name_H-M   'P 1'
#
loop_
_entity.id
_entity.type
_entity.pdbx_description
1 polymer ?
#
loop_
_entity_poly.entity_id
_entity_poly.type
_entity_poly.pdbx_seq_one_letter_code
_entity_poly.pdbx_strand_id
1 'polypeptide(L)'
;MHWAFLERWRGHLRLTALTRGDRVEATARVRDAFIEAGAFITDAHLFGGMQTTLGFEVEAHHLADLERALADAGVRLDADSVAQLHEAAAHARGELEGTLALVFVRGDPDIRHEVPSVPG
;
A
#
# COMPACT_ATOMS: atom_id res chain seq x y z
N MET A 1 8.84 -21.46 -10.84
CA MET A 1 7.83 -20.47 -11.27
C MET A 1 8.42 -19.10 -11.04
N HIS A 2 8.86 -18.47 -12.13
CA HIS A 2 9.56 -17.19 -12.14
C HIS A 2 8.50 -16.09 -12.21
N TRP A 3 8.25 -15.38 -11.11
CA TRP A 3 7.25 -14.32 -11.08
C TRP A 3 7.86 -13.06 -11.70
N ALA A 4 7.65 -12.86 -13.01
CA ALA A 4 8.01 -11.65 -13.76
C ALA A 4 7.41 -10.35 -13.18
N PHE A 5 6.51 -10.45 -12.20
CA PHE A 5 5.98 -9.34 -11.41
C PHE A 5 7.07 -8.57 -10.65
N LEU A 6 8.17 -9.20 -10.21
CA LEU A 6 9.18 -8.54 -9.37
C LEU A 6 10.33 -7.85 -10.15
N GLU A 7 10.41 -8.03 -11.47
CA GLU A 7 11.61 -7.66 -12.25
C GLU A 7 11.50 -6.35 -13.04
N ARG A 8 10.35 -5.67 -13.04
CA ARG A 8 10.13 -4.38 -13.72
C ARG A 8 10.75 -3.15 -13.01
N TRP A 9 11.37 -3.28 -11.84
CA TRP A 9 11.30 -2.19 -10.84
C TRP A 9 12.61 -1.40 -10.61
N ARG A 10 12.76 -0.25 -11.28
CA ARG A 10 13.59 0.88 -10.81
C ARG A 10 12.71 2.13 -10.78
N GLY A 11 12.35 2.60 -9.56
CA GLY A 11 11.58 3.84 -9.34
C GLY A 11 10.16 3.68 -8.80
N HIS A 12 9.86 2.60 -8.06
CA HIS A 12 8.49 2.29 -7.66
C HIS A 12 8.27 2.31 -6.15
N LEU A 13 7.08 2.74 -5.74
CA LEU A 13 6.63 2.70 -4.35
C LEU A 13 6.30 1.26 -3.92
N ARG A 14 6.82 0.83 -2.77
CA ARG A 14 6.44 -0.46 -2.17
C ARG A 14 5.84 -0.23 -0.79
N LEU A 15 4.51 -0.17 -0.80
CA LEU A 15 3.71 0.15 0.37
C LEU A 15 3.18 -1.14 1.00
N THR A 16 3.18 -1.17 2.31
CA THR A 16 2.55 -2.21 3.13
C THR A 16 1.57 -1.53 4.07
N ALA A 17 0.37 -2.10 4.16
CA ALA A 17 -0.66 -1.58 5.01
C ALA A 17 -1.48 -2.69 5.68
N LEU A 18 -2.10 -2.31 6.78
CA LEU A 18 -2.96 -3.14 7.58
C LEU A 18 -4.39 -2.63 7.50
N THR A 19 -5.35 -3.54 7.42
CA THR A 19 -6.77 -3.20 7.48
C THR A 19 -7.55 -4.23 8.30
N ARG A 20 -8.70 -3.82 8.83
CA ARG A 20 -9.62 -4.63 9.62
C ARG A 20 -10.96 -4.78 8.88
N GLY A 21 -11.69 -5.84 9.22
CA GLY A 21 -13.06 -6.08 8.74
C GLY A 21 -13.13 -7.23 7.73
N ASP A 22 -14.32 -7.42 7.17
CA ASP A 22 -14.50 -8.39 6.08
C ASP A 22 -13.61 -8.02 4.89
N ARG A 23 -13.03 -9.03 4.25
CA ARG A 23 -12.08 -8.85 3.16
C ARG A 23 -12.72 -8.15 1.96
N VAL A 24 -13.93 -8.52 1.59
CA VAL A 24 -14.60 -7.96 0.42
C VAL A 24 -14.90 -6.48 0.67
N GLU A 25 -15.44 -6.16 1.85
CA GLU A 25 -15.71 -4.78 2.24
C GLU A 25 -14.45 -3.93 2.39
N ALA A 26 -13.38 -4.49 2.97
CA ALA A 26 -12.10 -3.81 3.10
C ALA A 26 -11.45 -3.56 1.73
N THR A 27 -11.45 -4.53 0.81
CA THR A 27 -10.98 -4.33 -0.56
C THR A 27 -11.82 -3.29 -1.30
N ALA A 28 -13.14 -3.27 -1.11
CA ALA A 28 -14.01 -2.25 -1.70
C ALA A 28 -13.66 -0.85 -1.19
N ARG A 29 -13.52 -0.65 0.12
CA ARG A 29 -13.10 0.62 0.72
C ARG A 29 -11.73 1.09 0.22
N VAL A 30 -10.78 0.17 0.08
CA VAL A 30 -9.46 0.50 -0.49
C VAL A 30 -9.61 0.96 -1.93
N ARG A 31 -10.39 0.24 -2.76
CA ARG A 31 -10.64 0.65 -4.15
C ARG A 31 -11.25 2.05 -4.24
N ASP A 32 -12.23 2.33 -3.39
CA ASP A 32 -12.89 3.65 -3.35
C ASP A 32 -11.88 4.74 -2.95
N ALA A 33 -11.02 4.49 -1.96
CA ALA A 33 -9.94 5.40 -1.57
C ALA A 33 -8.95 5.69 -2.72
N PHE A 34 -8.60 4.68 -3.52
CA PHE A 34 -7.75 4.88 -4.70
C PHE A 34 -8.43 5.82 -5.72
N ILE A 35 -9.72 5.60 -5.99
CA ILE A 35 -10.49 6.44 -6.92
C ILE A 35 -10.59 7.88 -6.40
N GLU A 36 -10.91 8.08 -5.13
CA GLU A 36 -11.02 9.40 -4.49
C GLU A 36 -9.69 10.17 -4.51
N ALA A 37 -8.58 9.45 -4.40
CA ALA A 37 -7.24 10.02 -4.44
C ALA A 37 -6.70 10.29 -5.86
N GLY A 38 -7.41 9.91 -6.92
CA GLY A 38 -6.90 10.03 -8.29
C GLY A 38 -5.81 9.00 -8.64
N ALA A 39 -5.80 7.85 -7.95
CA ALA A 39 -4.92 6.72 -8.21
C ALA A 39 -5.68 5.58 -8.91
N PHE A 40 -4.98 4.82 -9.75
CA PHE A 40 -5.54 3.75 -10.55
C PHE A 40 -4.95 2.40 -10.12
N ILE A 41 -5.80 1.43 -9.80
CA ILE A 41 -5.36 0.05 -9.54
C ILE A 41 -5.15 -0.64 -10.90
N THR A 42 -3.94 -1.12 -11.15
CA THR A 42 -3.54 -1.77 -12.39
C THR A 42 -3.59 -3.29 -12.32
N ASP A 43 -3.39 -3.86 -11.13
CA ASP A 43 -3.45 -5.30 -10.91
C ASP A 43 -3.88 -5.62 -9.46
N ALA A 44 -4.40 -6.82 -9.24
CA ALA A 44 -4.70 -7.33 -7.90
C ALA A 44 -4.37 -8.83 -7.79
N HIS A 45 -3.54 -9.17 -6.81
CA HIS A 45 -3.15 -10.53 -6.49
C HIS A 45 -3.57 -10.91 -5.07
N LEU A 46 -4.35 -11.98 -4.94
CA LEU A 46 -4.79 -12.51 -3.65
C LEU A 46 -3.86 -13.64 -3.18
N PHE A 47 -3.29 -13.48 -1.98
CA PHE A 47 -2.47 -14.49 -1.34
C PHE A 47 -3.21 -15.11 -0.15
N GLY A 48 -3.84 -16.26 -0.39
CA GLY A 48 -4.34 -17.17 0.67
C GLY A 48 -5.35 -16.56 1.64
N GLY A 49 -6.06 -15.49 1.26
CA GLY A 49 -7.07 -14.82 2.09
C GLY A 49 -6.52 -13.97 3.25
N MET A 50 -5.20 -13.90 3.43
CA MET A 50 -4.55 -13.10 4.50
C MET A 50 -3.99 -11.79 3.97
N GLN A 51 -3.69 -11.73 2.67
CA GLN A 51 -3.10 -10.55 2.03
C GLN A 51 -3.64 -10.39 0.62
N THR A 52 -3.84 -9.14 0.22
CA THR A 52 -4.04 -8.74 -1.18
C THR A 52 -2.95 -7.75 -1.56
N THR A 53 -2.23 -8.02 -2.65
CA THR A 53 -1.30 -7.06 -3.22
C THR A 53 -1.98 -6.37 -4.40
N LEU A 54 -2.03 -5.04 -4.37
CA LEU A 54 -2.56 -4.22 -5.46
C LEU A 54 -1.39 -3.57 -6.19
N GLY A 55 -1.33 -3.68 -7.51
CA GLY A 55 -0.52 -2.79 -8.33
C GLY A 55 -1.28 -1.49 -8.57
N PHE A 56 -0.59 -0.35 -8.60
CA PHE A 56 -1.22 0.93 -8.86
C PHE A 56 -0.34 1.93 -9.62
N GLU A 57 -1.00 2.91 -10.22
CA GLU A 57 -0.45 4.11 -10.83
C GLU A 57 -1.04 5.34 -10.13
N VAL A 58 -0.22 6.36 -9.88
CA VAL A 58 -0.66 7.61 -9.26
C VAL A 58 0.26 8.75 -9.67
N GLU A 59 -0.31 9.92 -9.96
CA GLU A 59 0.49 11.12 -10.16
C GLU A 59 1.15 11.56 -8.85
N ALA A 60 2.42 12.01 -8.89
CA ALA A 60 3.16 12.40 -7.70
C ALA A 60 2.43 13.45 -6.82
N HIS A 61 1.64 14.34 -7.44
CA HIS A 61 0.87 15.36 -6.73
C HIS A 61 -0.36 14.82 -5.98
N HIS A 62 -0.77 13.58 -6.24
CA HIS A 62 -1.88 12.89 -5.58
C HIS A 62 -1.45 11.98 -4.42
N LEU A 63 -0.14 11.83 -4.16
CA LEU A 63 0.36 10.93 -3.11
C LEU A 63 -0.15 11.28 -1.70
N ALA A 64 -0.25 12.57 -1.38
CA ALA A 64 -0.78 13.01 -0.09
C ALA A 64 -2.29 12.73 0.05
N ASP A 65 -3.04 12.86 -1.06
CA ASP A 65 -4.46 12.53 -1.09
C ASP A 65 -4.67 11.02 -0.97
N LEU A 66 -3.79 10.20 -1.58
CA LEU A 66 -3.79 8.74 -1.46
C LEU A 66 -3.54 8.29 -0.03
N GLU A 67 -2.53 8.85 0.65
CA GLU A 67 -2.28 8.56 2.07
C GLU A 67 -3.51 8.88 2.92
N ARG A 68 -4.10 10.06 2.73
CA ARG A 68 -5.29 10.49 3.47
C ARG A 68 -6.50 9.59 3.20
N ALA A 69 -6.81 9.31 1.93
CA ALA A 69 -7.94 8.48 1.56
C ALA A 69 -7.80 7.04 2.10
N LEU A 70 -6.59 6.47 2.07
CA LEU A 70 -6.30 5.18 2.71
C LEU A 70 -6.54 5.25 4.22
N ALA A 71 -6.06 6.30 4.89
CA ALA A 71 -6.27 6.48 6.32
C ALA A 71 -7.76 6.59 6.69
N ASP A 72 -8.55 7.32 5.90
CA ASP A 72 -9.99 7.49 6.07
C ASP A 72 -10.76 6.20 5.81
N ALA A 73 -10.30 5.37 4.87
CA ALA A 73 -10.82 4.02 4.62
C ALA A 73 -10.50 3.01 5.75
N GLY A 74 -9.73 3.41 6.77
CA GLY A 74 -9.29 2.55 7.86
C GLY A 74 -8.09 1.66 7.52
N VAL A 75 -7.35 2.02 6.47
CA VAL A 75 -6.08 1.41 6.10
C VAL A 75 -4.95 2.14 6.82
N ARG A 76 -4.00 1.40 7.37
CA ARG A 76 -2.85 1.95 8.10
C ARG A 76 -1.56 1.49 7.45
N LEU A 77 -0.84 2.42 6.84
CA LEU A 77 0.48 2.19 6.27
C LEU A 77 1.50 1.99 7.41
N ASP A 78 2.50 1.15 7.19
CA ASP A 78 3.64 1.07 8.10
C ASP A 78 4.56 2.30 7.96
N ALA A 79 5.48 2.47 8.92
CA ALA A 79 6.36 3.64 8.98
C ALA A 79 7.25 3.77 7.73
N ASP A 80 7.76 2.65 7.21
CA ASP A 80 8.61 2.63 6.01
C ASP A 80 7.83 3.03 4.76
N SER A 81 6.55 2.66 4.68
CA SER A 81 5.66 3.02 3.57
C SER A 81 5.27 4.49 3.61
N VAL A 82 5.00 5.03 4.81
CA VAL A 82 4.77 6.46 5.01
C VAL A 82 6.00 7.27 4.60
N ALA A 83 7.19 6.84 5.04
CA ALA A 83 8.44 7.51 4.68
C ALA A 83 8.70 7.50 3.16
N GLN A 84 8.46 6.36 2.49
CA GLN A 84 8.56 6.27 1.03
C GLN A 84 7.56 7.19 0.31
N LEU A 85 6.31 7.26 0.78
CA LEU A 85 5.31 8.16 0.21
C LEU A 85 5.72 9.62 0.34
N HIS A 86 6.25 10.02 1.50
CA HIS A 86 6.67 11.40 1.74
C HIS A 86 7.91 11.77 0.92
N GLU A 87 8.87 10.85 0.79
CA GLU A 87 10.06 11.03 -0.06
C GLU A 87 9.66 11.18 -1.54
N ALA A 88 8.77 10.32 -2.03
CA ALA A 88 8.24 10.42 -3.38
C ALA A 88 7.42 11.71 -3.58
N ALA A 89 6.59 12.12 -2.62
CA ALA A 89 5.84 13.37 -2.70
C ALA A 89 6.74 14.61 -2.76
N ALA A 90 7.93 14.55 -2.14
CA ALA A 90 8.89 15.66 -2.14
C ALA A 90 9.73 15.73 -3.43
N HIS A 91 10.03 14.59 -4.06
CA HIS A 91 11.06 14.51 -5.11
C HIS A 91 10.58 13.99 -6.45
N ALA A 92 9.54 13.16 -6.49
CA ALA A 92 9.03 12.61 -7.73
C ALA A 92 8.25 13.65 -8.54
N ARG A 93 8.16 13.40 -9.84
CA ARG A 93 7.37 14.19 -10.78
C ARG A 93 6.71 13.25 -11.79
N GLY A 94 5.47 13.56 -12.15
CA GLY A 94 4.68 12.76 -13.07
C GLY A 94 4.13 11.49 -12.42
N GLU A 95 3.76 10.54 -13.27
CA GLU A 95 3.17 9.27 -12.88
C GLU A 95 4.18 8.35 -12.19
N LEU A 96 3.72 7.74 -11.10
CA LEU A 96 4.44 6.77 -10.31
C LEU A 96 3.69 5.45 -10.33
N GLU A 97 4.42 4.37 -10.49
CA GLU A 97 3.90 3.02 -10.34
C GLU A 97 4.29 2.49 -8.94
N GLY A 98 3.38 1.74 -8.31
CA GLY A 98 3.59 1.20 -6.98
C GLY A 98 2.85 -0.08 -6.71
N THR A 99 3.14 -0.66 -5.55
CA THR A 99 2.41 -1.79 -5.00
C THR A 99 1.94 -1.50 -3.59
N LEU A 100 0.73 -1.93 -3.26
CA LEU A 100 0.17 -1.92 -1.92
C LEU A 100 -0.09 -3.35 -1.46
N ALA A 101 0.75 -3.85 -0.56
CA ALA A 101 0.51 -5.09 0.17
C ALA A 101 -0.47 -4.81 1.33
N LEU A 102 -1.72 -5.20 1.15
CA LEU A 102 -2.79 -5.03 2.13
C LEU A 102 -2.96 -6.32 2.95
N VAL A 103 -2.63 -6.25 4.23
CA VAL A 103 -2.71 -7.35 5.19
C VAL A 103 -4.01 -7.23 5.99
N PHE A 104 -4.82 -8.29 5.99
CA PHE A 104 -6.09 -8.34 6.72
C PHE A 104 -5.88 -8.91 8.12
N VAL A 105 -6.05 -8.07 9.13
CA VAL A 105 -5.89 -8.51 10.52
C VAL A 105 -7.19 -9.13 11.03
N ARG A 106 -7.13 -10.36 11.56
CA ARG A 106 -8.21 -10.94 12.38
C ARG A 106 -7.95 -10.61 13.86
N GLY A 107 -8.88 -9.92 14.51
CA GLY A 107 -8.76 -9.52 15.93
C GLY A 107 -8.09 -8.15 16.12
N ASP A 108 -7.72 -7.81 17.35
CA ASP A 108 -7.11 -6.52 17.70
C ASP A 108 -5.59 -6.53 17.43
N PRO A 109 -5.07 -5.76 16.45
CA PRO A 109 -3.65 -5.54 16.29
C PRO A 109 -3.11 -4.60 17.37
N ASP A 110 -2.63 -5.17 18.48
CA ASP A 110 -1.56 -4.53 19.27
C ASP A 110 -0.25 -4.74 18.49
N ILE A 111 -0.05 -3.94 17.44
CA ILE A 111 1.20 -3.96 16.68
C ILE A 111 2.17 -3.04 17.40
N ARG A 112 2.88 -3.62 18.36
CA ARG A 112 4.19 -3.14 18.77
C ARG A 112 5.19 -3.70 17.76
N HIS A 113 5.62 -2.86 16.80
CA HIS A 113 6.80 -3.17 16.00
C HIS A 113 8.00 -3.22 16.95
N GLU A 114 8.43 -4.42 17.37
CA GLU A 114 9.82 -4.62 17.75
C GLU A 114 10.62 -4.77 16.46
N VAL A 115 11.33 -3.70 16.09
CA VAL A 115 12.39 -3.78 15.09
C VAL A 115 13.42 -4.78 15.61
N PRO A 116 13.72 -5.88 14.90
CA PRO A 116 14.84 -6.72 15.30
C PRO A 116 16.11 -5.87 15.19
N SER A 117 16.73 -5.57 16.34
CA SER A 117 18.10 -5.04 16.36
C SER A 117 18.99 -6.13 15.77
N VAL A 118 19.50 -5.91 14.56
CA VAL A 118 20.47 -6.80 13.92
C VAL A 118 21.80 -6.66 14.68
N PRO A 119 22.32 -7.69 15.37
CA PRO A 119 23.69 -7.66 15.87
C PRO A 119 24.65 -8.01 14.73
N GLY A 120 25.81 -7.35 14.71
CA GLY A 120 26.91 -7.61 13.78
C GLY A 120 27.56 -8.98 13.90
#